data_AF-A0A832DR28-F1
#
_entry.id   AF-A0A832DR28-F1
#
_cell.length_a   1.000
_cell.length_b   1.000
_cell.length_c   1.000
_cell.angle_alpha   90.00
_cell.angle_beta   90.00
_cell.angle_gamma   90.00
#
_symmetry.space_group_name_H-M   'P 1'
#
loop_
_entity.id
_entity.type
_entity.pdbx_description
1 polymer ?
#
loop_
_entity_poly.entity_id
_entity_poly.type
_entity_poly.pdbx_seq_one_letter_code
_entity_poly.pdbx_strand_id
1 'polypeptide(L)'
;MLCCFWSVSVGSWGVGGVEARRLILMLYEVFASAYRELYSLVESFDEDLSRGVVDVDEYYREAVDRSMYLDAYFLAGRLNEVLVRHPELLRVLPGAAPAQSPDVLYKLLGVLAGVLFRIACGFEGPSRGVLVLLGYSYLGLAGNRPLDAVVFTLASIALARARGDVAAELLRGVDVDLEGVINFAFGAVELAKFLEDRGIGLIHE
;
A
#
# COMPACT_ATOMS: atom_id res chain seq x y z
N MET A 1 -4.57 -11.47 15.89
CA MET A 1 -3.32 -11.20 16.63
C MET A 1 -2.45 -10.14 15.92
N LEU A 2 -3.04 -9.22 15.13
CA LEU A 2 -2.34 -8.18 14.37
C LEU A 2 -2.21 -6.83 15.12
N CYS A 3 -2.90 -6.66 16.25
CA CYS A 3 -2.84 -5.42 17.04
C CYS A 3 -1.46 -5.14 17.65
N CYS A 4 -0.63 -6.17 17.85
CA CYS A 4 0.70 -6.02 18.47
C CYS A 4 1.80 -5.63 17.45
N PHE A 5 1.54 -5.79 16.15
CA PHE A 5 2.49 -5.59 15.06
C PHE A 5 2.93 -4.12 14.88
N TRP A 6 2.13 -3.16 15.36
CA TRP A 6 2.29 -1.73 15.07
C TRP A 6 2.42 -0.86 16.34
N SER A 7 2.99 -1.44 17.40
CA SER A 7 3.19 -0.79 18.70
C SER A 7 4.37 0.21 18.72
N VAL A 8 5.02 0.46 17.58
CA VAL A 8 6.19 1.35 17.52
C VAL A 8 5.72 2.81 17.39
N SER A 9 6.15 3.61 18.36
CA SER A 9 5.84 5.02 18.63
C SER A 9 5.73 5.91 17.38
N VAL A 10 4.55 6.46 17.12
CA VAL A 10 4.35 7.56 16.17
C VAL A 10 3.50 8.65 16.84
N GLY A 11 4.09 9.82 17.05
CA GLY A 11 3.52 10.92 17.83
C GLY A 11 2.24 11.53 17.24
N SER A 12 1.35 11.95 18.16
CA SER A 12 0.20 12.86 18.02
C SER A 12 -0.30 13.14 16.59
N TRP A 13 -1.22 12.30 16.12
CA TRP A 13 -2.00 12.53 14.90
C TRP A 13 -3.24 13.36 15.29
N GLY A 14 -3.56 14.41 14.54
CA GLY A 14 -4.84 15.13 14.69
C GLY A 14 -6.03 14.21 14.38
N VAL A 15 -7.27 14.66 14.64
CA VAL A 15 -8.49 13.84 14.48
C VAL A 15 -8.53 13.13 13.11
N GLY A 16 -8.25 13.82 11.99
CA GLY A 16 -8.22 13.20 10.65
C GLY A 16 -7.10 12.16 10.41
N GLY A 17 -6.05 12.17 11.23
CA GLY A 17 -4.98 11.18 11.14
C GLY A 17 -5.33 9.84 11.79
N VAL A 18 -6.20 9.84 12.80
CA VAL A 18 -6.63 8.59 13.46
C VAL A 18 -7.45 7.73 12.48
N GLU A 19 -8.37 8.33 11.74
CA GLU A 19 -9.13 7.69 10.65
C GLU A 19 -8.21 7.16 9.54
N ALA A 20 -7.20 7.94 9.13
CA ALA A 20 -6.22 7.51 8.12
C ALA A 20 -5.43 6.28 8.60
N ARG A 21 -4.92 6.30 9.85
CA ARG A 21 -4.21 5.16 10.44
C ARG A 21 -5.09 3.91 10.49
N ARG A 22 -6.35 4.06 10.87
CA ARG A 22 -7.31 2.95 10.93
C ARG A 22 -7.57 2.36 9.54
N LEU A 23 -7.73 3.22 8.54
CA LEU A 23 -7.88 2.82 7.15
C LEU A 23 -6.64 2.05 6.65
N ILE A 24 -5.43 2.55 6.91
CA ILE A 24 -4.18 1.90 6.52
C ILE A 24 -4.09 0.48 7.10
N LEU A 25 -4.39 0.33 8.39
CA LEU A 25 -4.35 -0.99 9.05
C LEU A 25 -5.39 -1.95 8.47
N MET A 26 -6.60 -1.48 8.16
CA MET A 26 -7.63 -2.30 7.51
C MET A 26 -7.26 -2.67 6.07
N LEU A 27 -6.63 -1.77 5.33
CA LEU A 27 -6.14 -2.03 3.97
C LEU A 27 -5.05 -3.11 3.97
N TYR A 28 -4.10 -3.02 4.91
CA TYR A 28 -3.13 -4.09 5.14
C TYR A 28 -3.81 -5.42 5.49
N GLU A 29 -4.82 -5.42 6.35
CA GLU A 29 -5.55 -6.63 6.70
C GLU A 29 -6.31 -7.22 5.51
N VAL A 30 -6.87 -6.39 4.63
CA VAL A 30 -7.48 -6.85 3.37
C VAL A 30 -6.42 -7.50 2.49
N PHE A 31 -5.29 -6.83 2.27
CA PHE A 31 -4.20 -7.34 1.44
C PHE A 31 -3.65 -8.66 1.99
N ALA A 32 -3.41 -8.72 3.30
CA ALA A 32 -2.91 -9.90 3.98
C ALA A 32 -3.95 -11.03 4.01
N SER A 33 -5.23 -10.76 4.23
CA SER A 33 -6.27 -11.80 4.37
C SER A 33 -6.86 -12.29 3.06
N ALA A 34 -6.71 -11.53 1.96
CA ALA A 34 -7.23 -11.91 0.66
C ALA A 34 -6.42 -13.04 0.00
N TYR A 35 -5.23 -13.35 0.47
CA TYR A 35 -4.45 -14.46 -0.06
C TYR A 35 -3.68 -15.14 1.05
N ARG A 36 -4.05 -16.37 1.40
CA ARG A 36 -3.40 -17.14 2.47
C ARG A 36 -1.92 -17.38 2.19
N GLU A 37 -1.59 -17.55 0.91
CA GLU A 37 -0.22 -17.74 0.45
C GLU A 37 0.56 -16.42 0.49
N LEU A 38 -0.08 -15.26 0.30
CA LEU A 38 0.58 -13.97 0.51
C LEU A 38 0.70 -13.62 1.99
N TYR A 39 -0.31 -14.01 2.78
CA TYR A 39 -0.30 -13.90 4.24
C TYR A 39 0.93 -14.59 4.83
N SER A 40 1.16 -15.86 4.46
CA SER A 40 2.30 -16.61 4.99
C SER A 40 3.64 -16.08 4.50
N LEU A 41 3.72 -15.53 3.28
CA LEU A 41 4.93 -14.84 2.80
C LEU A 41 5.24 -13.61 3.66
N VAL A 42 4.24 -12.76 3.86
CA VAL A 42 4.34 -11.52 4.65
C VAL A 42 4.66 -11.83 6.12
N GLU A 43 4.01 -12.85 6.69
CA GLU A 43 4.22 -13.27 8.08
C GLU A 43 5.64 -13.79 8.28
N SER A 44 6.12 -14.72 7.46
CA SER A 44 7.51 -15.21 7.53
C SER A 44 8.51 -14.09 7.34
N PHE A 45 8.27 -13.20 6.36
CA PHE A 45 9.17 -12.08 6.07
C PHE A 45 9.33 -11.15 7.27
N ASP A 46 8.23 -10.79 7.92
CA ASP A 46 8.27 -9.94 9.09
C ASP A 46 8.94 -10.62 10.30
N GLU A 47 8.70 -11.92 10.49
CA GLU A 47 9.39 -12.70 11.52
C GLU A 47 10.90 -12.69 11.30
N ASP A 48 11.35 -12.93 10.07
CA ASP A 48 12.77 -12.96 9.75
C ASP A 48 13.40 -11.56 9.82
N LEU A 49 12.66 -10.51 9.44
CA LEU A 49 13.07 -9.12 9.65
C LEU A 49 13.30 -8.85 11.13
N SER A 50 12.41 -9.33 12.00
CA SER A 50 12.50 -9.15 13.46
C SER A 50 13.69 -9.88 14.08
N ARG A 51 14.09 -11.01 13.49
CA ARG A 51 15.28 -11.79 13.89
C ARG A 51 16.56 -11.28 13.23
N GLY A 52 16.46 -10.43 12.22
CA GLY A 52 17.60 -9.91 11.47
C GLY A 52 18.21 -10.90 10.48
N VAL A 53 17.48 -11.94 10.06
CA VAL A 53 17.99 -13.06 9.24
C VAL A 53 17.41 -13.12 7.82
N VAL A 54 16.93 -12.00 7.30
CA VAL A 54 16.28 -11.93 5.97
C VAL A 54 17.27 -12.17 4.83
N ASP A 55 16.93 -13.12 3.96
CA ASP A 55 17.51 -13.29 2.63
C ASP A 55 16.61 -12.62 1.58
N VAL A 56 17.06 -11.49 1.04
CA VAL A 56 16.25 -10.69 0.11
C VAL A 56 16.01 -11.43 -1.22
N ASP A 57 16.99 -12.18 -1.70
CA ASP A 57 16.89 -12.92 -2.96
C ASP A 57 15.93 -14.10 -2.86
N GLU A 58 15.86 -14.75 -1.69
CA GLU A 58 14.84 -15.76 -1.39
C GLU A 58 13.44 -15.15 -1.41
N TYR A 59 13.21 -14.07 -0.65
CA TYR A 59 11.89 -13.43 -0.60
C TYR A 59 11.47 -12.81 -1.94
N TYR A 60 12.41 -12.33 -2.75
CA TYR A 60 12.10 -11.89 -4.11
C TYR A 60 11.67 -13.05 -5.01
N ARG A 61 12.36 -14.19 -4.97
CA ARG A 61 11.97 -15.40 -5.72
C ARG A 61 10.61 -15.93 -5.27
N GLU A 62 10.34 -15.94 -3.97
CA GLU A 62 9.01 -16.30 -3.47
C GLU A 62 7.94 -15.30 -3.89
N ALA A 63 8.24 -14.00 -3.94
CA ALA A 63 7.32 -13.00 -4.46
C ALA A 63 7.00 -13.24 -5.94
N VAL A 64 7.99 -13.60 -6.77
CA VAL A 64 7.78 -14.00 -8.17
C VAL A 64 6.80 -15.17 -8.26
N ASP A 65 7.06 -16.26 -7.54
CA ASP A 65 6.21 -17.45 -7.55
C ASP A 65 4.79 -17.15 -7.07
N ARG A 66 4.65 -16.49 -5.91
CA ARG A 66 3.36 -16.25 -5.28
C ARG A 66 2.54 -15.16 -5.99
N SER A 67 3.19 -14.23 -6.68
CA SER A 67 2.50 -13.19 -7.46
C SER A 67 1.68 -13.75 -8.63
N MET A 68 2.06 -14.92 -9.17
CA MET A 68 1.31 -15.58 -10.25
C MET A 68 -0.10 -16.01 -9.82
N TYR A 69 -0.28 -16.21 -8.51
CA TYR A 69 -1.55 -16.62 -7.93
C TYR A 69 -2.39 -15.41 -7.49
N LEU A 70 -1.80 -14.21 -7.47
CA LEU A 70 -2.45 -13.00 -7.02
C LEU A 70 -3.50 -12.52 -8.03
N ASP A 71 -4.76 -12.84 -7.77
CA ASP A 71 -5.89 -12.34 -8.55
C ASP A 71 -6.34 -10.98 -8.01
N ALA A 72 -6.02 -9.92 -8.75
CA ALA A 72 -6.40 -8.55 -8.41
C ALA A 72 -7.94 -8.38 -8.37
N TYR A 73 -8.71 -9.16 -9.14
CA TYR A 73 -10.17 -9.14 -9.07
C TYR A 73 -10.67 -9.71 -7.74
N PHE A 74 -10.07 -10.81 -7.26
CA PHE A 74 -10.40 -11.38 -5.96
C PHE A 74 -10.07 -10.42 -4.82
N LEU A 75 -8.88 -9.82 -4.84
CA LEU A 75 -8.45 -8.79 -3.89
C LEU A 75 -9.39 -7.59 -3.85
N ALA A 76 -9.75 -7.06 -5.02
CA ALA A 76 -10.65 -5.94 -5.11
C ALA A 76 -12.08 -6.31 -4.64
N GLY A 77 -12.53 -7.54 -4.89
CA GLY A 77 -13.78 -8.07 -4.33
C GLY A 77 -13.76 -8.12 -2.79
N ARG A 78 -12.66 -8.56 -2.18
CA ARG A 78 -12.47 -8.58 -0.72
C ARG A 78 -12.43 -7.18 -0.12
N LEU A 79 -11.76 -6.26 -0.79
CA LEU A 79 -11.77 -4.85 -0.43
C LEU A 79 -13.19 -4.26 -0.49
N ASN A 80 -13.94 -4.61 -1.53
CA ASN A 80 -15.33 -4.20 -1.71
C ASN A 80 -16.21 -4.68 -0.54
N GLU A 81 -16.05 -5.93 -0.12
CA GLU A 81 -16.74 -6.46 1.08
C GLU A 81 -16.40 -5.67 2.34
N VAL A 82 -15.15 -5.25 2.52
CA VAL A 82 -14.72 -4.45 3.68
C VAL A 82 -15.33 -3.05 3.62
N LEU A 83 -15.36 -2.41 2.45
CA LEU A 83 -15.99 -1.09 2.28
C LEU A 83 -17.51 -1.14 2.53
N VAL A 84 -18.18 -2.23 2.15
CA VAL A 84 -19.60 -2.46 2.47
C VAL A 84 -19.82 -2.61 3.98
N ARG A 85 -18.91 -3.31 4.68
CA ARG A 85 -18.98 -3.48 6.14
C ARG A 85 -18.61 -2.23 6.92
N HIS A 86 -17.80 -1.35 6.32
CA HIS A 86 -17.25 -0.13 6.91
C HIS A 86 -17.54 1.11 6.04
N PRO A 87 -18.81 1.52 5.90
CA PRO A 87 -19.20 2.64 5.04
C PRO A 87 -18.61 3.97 5.48
N GLU A 88 -18.18 4.10 6.74
CA GLU A 88 -17.42 5.26 7.23
C GLU A 88 -16.13 5.52 6.45
N LEU A 89 -15.54 4.49 5.83
CA LEU A 89 -14.32 4.61 5.05
C LEU A 89 -14.54 5.36 3.73
N LEU A 90 -15.77 5.38 3.21
CA LEU A 90 -16.13 6.15 2.02
C LEU A 90 -15.95 7.66 2.20
N ARG A 91 -15.91 8.15 3.46
CA ARG A 91 -15.61 9.56 3.76
C ARG A 91 -14.15 9.91 3.52
N VAL A 92 -13.25 8.94 3.71
CA VAL A 92 -11.80 9.08 3.51
C VAL A 92 -11.40 8.65 2.10
N LEU A 93 -12.22 7.83 1.45
CA LEU A 93 -12.06 7.33 0.09
C LEU A 93 -13.16 7.86 -0.84
N PRO A 94 -13.24 9.18 -1.08
CA PRO A 94 -14.23 9.71 -2.00
C PRO A 94 -14.03 9.11 -3.41
N GLY A 95 -15.09 8.56 -3.98
CA GLY A 95 -15.07 7.86 -5.28
C GLY A 95 -14.88 6.34 -5.21
N ALA A 96 -14.63 5.77 -4.03
CA ALA A 96 -14.45 4.34 -3.80
C ALA A 96 -15.77 3.58 -3.53
N ALA A 97 -16.85 3.92 -4.22
CA ALA A 97 -18.15 3.28 -3.99
C ALA A 97 -18.09 1.77 -4.31
N PRO A 98 -18.85 0.92 -3.57
CA PRO A 98 -18.85 -0.51 -3.83
C PRO A 98 -19.20 -0.85 -5.28
N ALA A 99 -18.36 -1.67 -5.92
CA ALA A 99 -18.39 -1.90 -7.36
C ALA A 99 -18.77 -3.34 -7.73
N GLN A 100 -19.43 -3.53 -8.87
CA GLN A 100 -19.85 -4.86 -9.35
C GLN A 100 -19.14 -5.29 -10.65
N SER A 101 -18.28 -4.46 -11.25
CA SER A 101 -17.54 -4.80 -12.47
C SER A 101 -16.02 -4.77 -12.26
N PRO A 102 -15.26 -5.61 -13.00
CA PRO A 102 -13.80 -5.64 -12.91
C PRO A 102 -13.14 -4.27 -13.13
N ASP A 103 -13.56 -3.52 -14.15
CA ASP A 103 -12.96 -2.22 -14.48
C ASP A 103 -13.11 -1.20 -13.34
N VAL A 104 -14.25 -1.22 -12.65
CA VAL A 104 -14.51 -0.33 -11.53
C VAL A 104 -13.74 -0.79 -10.28
N LEU A 105 -13.51 -2.10 -10.13
CA LEU A 105 -12.66 -2.67 -9.09
C LEU A 105 -11.17 -2.29 -9.26
N TYR A 106 -10.66 -2.25 -10.49
CA TYR A 106 -9.31 -1.73 -10.76
C TYR A 106 -9.20 -0.22 -10.53
N LYS A 107 -10.22 0.56 -10.92
CA LYS A 107 -10.31 2.00 -10.60
C LYS A 107 -10.26 2.24 -9.09
N LEU A 108 -10.95 1.42 -8.30
CA LEU A 108 -10.96 1.50 -6.84
C LEU A 108 -9.54 1.35 -6.24
N LEU A 109 -8.75 0.39 -6.72
CA LEU A 109 -7.36 0.21 -6.30
C LEU A 109 -6.49 1.44 -6.63
N GLY A 110 -6.71 2.05 -7.80
CA GLY A 110 -6.03 3.30 -8.19
C GLY A 110 -6.41 4.49 -7.30
N VAL A 111 -7.70 4.64 -6.95
CA VAL A 111 -8.16 5.67 -6.02
C VAL A 111 -7.52 5.50 -4.65
N LEU A 112 -7.43 4.26 -4.15
CA LEU A 112 -6.75 3.95 -2.90
C LEU A 112 -5.27 4.34 -2.91
N ALA A 113 -4.55 4.01 -3.98
CA ALA A 113 -3.17 4.42 -4.15
C ALA A 113 -3.03 5.96 -4.06
N GLY A 114 -3.91 6.69 -4.75
CA GLY A 114 -3.95 8.16 -4.71
C GLY A 114 -4.18 8.72 -3.30
N VAL A 115 -5.10 8.12 -2.53
CA VAL A 115 -5.36 8.50 -1.14
C VAL A 115 -4.14 8.23 -0.27
N LEU A 116 -3.50 7.07 -0.40
CA LEU A 116 -2.28 6.74 0.35
C LEU A 116 -1.14 7.73 0.04
N PHE A 117 -0.94 8.11 -1.23
CA PHE A 117 0.06 9.12 -1.59
C PHE A 117 -0.25 10.49 -0.95
N ARG A 118 -1.51 10.95 -1.00
CA ARG A 118 -1.90 12.23 -0.37
C ARG A 118 -1.69 12.20 1.14
N ILE A 119 -2.10 11.11 1.80
CA ILE A 119 -1.90 10.90 3.23
C ILE A 119 -0.40 10.93 3.54
N ALA A 120 0.43 10.18 2.78
CA ALA A 120 1.88 10.11 2.96
C ALA A 120 2.56 11.49 2.93
N CYS A 121 2.09 12.40 2.08
CA CYS A 121 2.61 13.76 1.99
C CYS A 121 2.38 14.60 3.27
N GLY A 122 1.44 14.21 4.12
CA GLY A 122 1.22 14.80 5.44
C GLY A 122 2.16 14.27 6.54
N PHE A 123 2.99 13.27 6.25
CA PHE A 123 3.93 12.67 7.20
C PHE A 123 5.37 13.12 6.98
N GLU A 124 6.12 13.17 8.07
CA GLU A 124 7.58 13.28 8.05
C GLU A 124 8.23 11.94 8.43
N GLY A 125 9.50 11.79 8.05
CA GLY A 125 10.30 10.62 8.43
C GLY A 125 9.85 9.31 7.76
N PRO A 126 10.21 8.14 8.36
CA PRO A 126 10.03 6.83 7.74
C PRO A 126 8.57 6.46 7.42
N SER A 127 7.62 6.97 8.22
CA SER A 127 6.18 6.75 7.99
C SER A 127 5.70 7.25 6.63
N ARG A 128 6.34 8.30 6.09
CA ARG A 128 6.09 8.78 4.72
C ARG A 128 6.38 7.67 3.70
N GLY A 129 7.57 7.09 3.77
CA GLY A 129 8.00 6.07 2.80
C GLY A 129 7.15 4.81 2.86
N VAL A 130 6.78 4.36 4.07
CA VAL A 130 5.90 3.19 4.27
C VAL A 130 4.58 3.37 3.51
N LEU A 131 3.95 4.53 3.66
CA LEU A 131 2.66 4.80 2.99
C LEU A 131 2.80 4.98 1.48
N VAL A 132 3.90 5.57 1.01
CA VAL A 132 4.18 5.64 -0.43
C VAL A 132 4.34 4.23 -1.01
N LEU A 133 5.15 3.37 -0.39
CA LEU A 133 5.37 2.01 -0.89
C LEU A 133 4.07 1.20 -0.88
N LEU A 134 3.24 1.32 0.17
CA LEU A 134 1.92 0.70 0.17
C LEU A 134 1.03 1.25 -0.97
N GLY A 135 1.06 2.55 -1.22
CA GLY A 135 0.35 3.17 -2.35
C GLY A 135 0.77 2.58 -3.70
N TYR A 136 2.08 2.37 -3.90
CA TYR A 136 2.59 1.70 -5.09
C TYR A 136 2.18 0.24 -5.19
N SER A 137 2.01 -0.46 -4.07
CA SER A 137 1.46 -1.82 -4.09
C SER A 137 0.05 -1.84 -4.70
N TYR A 138 -0.84 -0.97 -4.21
CA TYR A 138 -2.19 -0.83 -4.75
C TYR A 138 -2.20 -0.35 -6.21
N LEU A 139 -1.28 0.53 -6.59
CA LEU A 139 -1.12 0.98 -7.98
C LEU A 139 -0.63 -0.15 -8.90
N GLY A 140 0.25 -1.03 -8.40
CA GLY A 140 0.68 -2.25 -9.08
C GLY A 140 -0.51 -3.15 -9.37
N LEU A 141 -1.35 -3.41 -8.37
CA LEU A 141 -2.60 -4.18 -8.56
C LEU A 141 -3.53 -3.52 -9.58
N ALA A 142 -3.75 -2.20 -9.47
CA ALA A 142 -4.59 -1.43 -10.38
C ALA A 142 -4.12 -1.54 -11.85
N GLY A 143 -2.80 -1.62 -12.05
CA GLY A 143 -2.16 -1.77 -13.35
C GLY A 143 -1.93 -3.22 -13.79
N ASN A 144 -2.51 -4.21 -13.09
CA ASN A 144 -2.32 -5.64 -13.32
C ASN A 144 -0.84 -6.07 -13.30
N ARG A 145 -0.07 -5.53 -12.35
CA ARG A 145 1.33 -5.89 -12.05
C ARG A 145 1.42 -6.50 -10.65
N PRO A 146 1.06 -7.78 -10.49
CA PRO A 146 0.99 -8.42 -9.18
C PRO A 146 2.36 -8.56 -8.52
N LEU A 147 3.44 -8.78 -9.29
CA LEU A 147 4.80 -8.85 -8.73
C LEU A 147 5.19 -7.53 -8.06
N ASP A 148 5.05 -6.40 -8.77
CA ASP A 148 5.26 -5.06 -8.22
C ASP A 148 4.48 -4.91 -6.91
N ALA A 149 3.20 -5.31 -6.91
CA ALA A 149 2.34 -5.20 -5.74
C ALA A 149 2.91 -5.94 -4.52
N VAL A 150 3.38 -7.18 -4.70
CA VAL A 150 3.99 -7.95 -3.62
C VAL A 150 5.30 -7.32 -3.15
N VAL A 151 6.19 -6.96 -4.09
CA VAL A 151 7.50 -6.37 -3.77
C VAL A 151 7.35 -5.06 -3.01
N PHE A 152 6.45 -4.17 -3.45
CA PHE A 152 6.16 -2.92 -2.76
C PHE A 152 5.56 -3.14 -1.36
N THR A 153 4.74 -4.19 -1.16
CA THR A 153 4.25 -4.55 0.18
C THR A 153 5.38 -5.00 1.09
N LEU A 154 6.26 -5.89 0.63
CA LEU A 154 7.41 -6.35 1.42
C LEU A 154 8.37 -5.19 1.73
N ALA A 155 8.69 -4.35 0.75
CA ALA A 155 9.52 -3.17 0.94
C ALA A 155 8.92 -2.20 1.96
N SER A 156 7.59 -2.02 1.95
CA SER A 156 6.89 -1.20 2.94
C SER A 156 7.02 -1.75 4.36
N ILE A 157 6.90 -3.08 4.53
CA ILE A 157 7.07 -3.75 5.83
C ILE A 157 8.52 -3.62 6.32
N ALA A 158 9.49 -3.85 5.43
CA ALA A 158 10.91 -3.67 5.75
C ALA A 158 11.19 -2.23 6.23
N LEU A 159 10.66 -1.23 5.52
CA LEU A 159 10.83 0.17 5.91
C LEU A 159 10.15 0.49 7.26
N ALA A 160 8.98 -0.10 7.54
CA ALA A 160 8.32 0.02 8.83
C ALA A 160 9.14 -0.59 9.99
N ARG A 161 9.97 -1.59 9.70
CA ARG A 161 10.94 -2.20 10.64
C ARG A 161 12.28 -1.47 10.69
N ALA A 162 12.37 -0.26 10.11
CA ALA A 162 13.61 0.50 9.97
C ALA A 162 14.72 -0.24 9.20
N ARG A 163 14.34 -1.20 8.35
CA ARG A 163 15.23 -1.96 7.45
C ARG A 163 15.20 -1.37 6.04
N GLY A 164 15.64 -0.12 5.94
CA GLY A 164 15.69 0.61 4.66
C GLY A 164 16.66 -0.02 3.64
N ASP A 165 17.69 -0.71 4.12
CA ASP A 165 18.60 -1.55 3.34
C ASP A 165 17.84 -2.64 2.57
N VAL A 166 17.04 -3.42 3.29
CA VAL A 166 16.22 -4.51 2.72
C VAL A 166 15.16 -3.96 1.79
N ALA A 167 14.49 -2.86 2.17
CA ALA A 167 13.49 -2.22 1.33
C ALA A 167 14.09 -1.76 -0.01
N ALA A 168 15.26 -1.13 0.01
CA ALA A 168 15.95 -0.69 -1.21
C ALA A 168 16.40 -1.87 -2.08
N GLU A 169 16.87 -2.96 -1.48
CA GLU A 169 17.30 -4.15 -2.21
C GLU A 169 16.13 -4.87 -2.89
N LEU A 170 15.00 -5.02 -2.19
CA LEU A 170 13.76 -5.55 -2.78
C LEU A 170 13.31 -4.73 -4.00
N LEU A 171 13.32 -3.40 -3.89
CA LEU A 171 12.87 -2.52 -4.98
C LEU A 171 13.78 -2.56 -6.21
N ARG A 172 15.08 -2.83 -6.03
CA ARG A 172 15.98 -3.07 -7.18
C ARG A 172 15.56 -4.29 -7.99
N GLY A 173 14.93 -5.29 -7.37
CA GLY A 173 14.38 -6.44 -8.07
C GLY A 173 13.33 -6.07 -9.13
N VAL A 174 12.66 -4.92 -8.97
CA VAL A 174 11.68 -4.37 -9.93
C VAL A 174 12.17 -3.06 -10.58
N ASP A 175 13.49 -2.85 -10.64
CA ASP A 175 14.13 -1.68 -11.25
C ASP A 175 13.70 -0.32 -10.65
N VAL A 176 13.37 -0.29 -9.36
CA VAL A 176 12.92 0.91 -8.64
C VAL A 176 13.94 1.32 -7.58
N ASP A 177 14.24 2.63 -7.52
CA ASP A 177 15.01 3.23 -6.44
C ASP A 177 14.10 3.73 -5.31
N LEU A 178 14.45 3.41 -4.06
CA LEU A 178 13.64 3.73 -2.87
C LEU A 178 13.46 5.24 -2.67
N GLU A 179 14.54 6.02 -2.80
CA GLU A 179 14.47 7.46 -2.57
C GLU A 179 13.74 8.14 -3.74
N GLY A 180 14.06 7.73 -4.98
CA GLY A 180 13.44 8.22 -6.20
C GLY A 180 11.93 8.00 -6.21
N VAL A 181 11.46 6.81 -5.83
CA VAL A 181 10.02 6.49 -5.84
C VAL A 181 9.24 7.28 -4.77
N ILE A 182 9.84 7.49 -3.60
CA ILE A 182 9.26 8.32 -2.54
C ILE A 182 9.16 9.79 -2.98
N ASN A 183 10.25 10.34 -3.53
CA ASN A 183 10.29 11.73 -3.98
C ASN A 183 9.36 11.97 -5.17
N PHE A 184 9.27 11.02 -6.10
CA PHE A 184 8.37 11.11 -7.25
C PHE A 184 6.90 11.16 -6.81
N ALA A 185 6.47 10.26 -5.91
CA ALA A 185 5.09 10.25 -5.42
C ALA A 185 4.70 11.59 -4.78
N PHE A 186 5.62 12.19 -4.00
CA PHE A 186 5.40 13.50 -3.40
C PHE A 186 5.30 14.60 -4.46
N GLY A 187 6.22 14.63 -5.42
CA GLY A 187 6.17 15.58 -6.54
C GLY A 187 4.87 15.47 -7.35
N ALA A 188 4.37 14.25 -7.58
CA ALA A 188 3.11 14.01 -8.26
C ALA A 188 1.90 14.54 -7.46
N VAL A 189 1.89 14.35 -6.13
CA VAL A 189 0.83 14.89 -5.26
C VAL A 189 0.84 16.42 -5.25
N GLU A 190 2.02 17.05 -5.13
CA GLU A 190 2.12 18.51 -5.16
C GLU A 190 1.71 19.09 -6.51
N LEU A 191 2.08 18.44 -7.62
CA LEU A 191 1.58 18.79 -8.94
C LEU A 191 0.06 18.66 -9.03
N ALA A 192 -0.52 17.56 -8.52
CA ALA A 192 -1.96 17.36 -8.51
C ALA A 192 -2.69 18.47 -7.73
N LYS A 193 -2.21 18.81 -6.53
CA LYS A 193 -2.76 19.93 -5.72
C LYS A 193 -2.70 21.25 -6.48
N PHE A 194 -1.56 21.55 -7.10
CA PHE A 194 -1.38 22.77 -7.89
C PHE A 194 -2.37 22.85 -9.07
N LEU A 195 -2.67 21.73 -9.73
CA LEU A 195 -3.66 21.66 -10.80
C LEU A 195 -5.08 21.85 -10.25
N GLU A 196 -5.41 21.20 -9.12
CA GLU A 196 -6.69 21.35 -8.42
C GLU A 196 -6.95 22.81 -8.02
N ASP A 197 -5.94 23.51 -7.50
CA ASP A 197 -6.00 24.93 -7.13
C ASP A 197 -6.27 25.85 -8.34
N ARG A 198 -5.99 25.37 -9.55
CA ARG A 198 -6.30 26.07 -10.81
C ARG A 198 -7.61 25.62 -11.45
N GLY A 199 -8.40 24.82 -10.74
CA GLY A 199 -9.68 24.28 -11.23
C GLY A 199 -9.52 23.15 -12.25
N ILE A 200 -8.31 22.59 -12.38
CA ILE A 200 -8.02 21.46 -13.28
C ILE A 200 -8.11 20.18 -12.45
N GLY A 201 -9.31 19.60 -12.40
CA GLY A 201 -9.57 18.33 -11.72
C GLY A 201 -9.41 17.11 -12.63
N LEU A 202 -9.41 15.92 -12.03
CA LEU A 202 -9.58 14.65 -12.73
C LEU A 202 -10.88 14.68 -13.53
N ILE A 203 -10.80 14.37 -14.83
CA ILE A 203 -11.97 14.24 -15.71
C ILE A 203 -12.81 13.08 -15.16
N HIS A 204 -14.03 13.37 -14.74
CA HIS A 204 -15.01 12.34 -14.41
C HIS A 204 -15.52 11.71 -15.71
N GLU A 205 -14.99 10.54 -16.07
CA GLU A 205 -15.60 9.61 -17.02
C GLU A 205 -16.14 8.35 -16.32
#